data_AF-A0A960HGW5-F1
#
_entry.id   AF-A0A960HGW5-F1
#
_cell.length_a   1.000
_cell.length_b   1.000
_cell.length_c   1.000
_cell.angle_alpha   90.00
_cell.angle_beta   90.00
_cell.angle_gamma   90.00
#
_symmetry.space_group_name_H-M   'P 1'
#
loop_
_entity.id
_entity.type
_entity.pdbx_description
1 polymer ?
#
loop_
_entity_poly.entity_id
_entity_poly.type
_entity_poly.pdbx_seq_one_letter_code
_entity_poly.pdbx_strand_id
1 'polypeptide(L)'
;MTGALIGADNGVLDRFTIPFGTWIEQIVNWVTLRLGWLLDGIKWPFDFLLRHIVDDFLVQLPWWVLVLILFAVAWGVRNLTVAVGTAAGLVVCGLLGPEYWTQTAKTIGFILVAVAVCVIIGIPVGILSGRFDSVWSVVRPTLDAMQVIHAFVYLLPFIYFWGVGRIGATMATMVFALPPLIRLTNLGIRQVPEDVVE
;
A
#
# COMPACT_ATOMS: atom_id res chain seq x y z
N MET A 1 -43.16 -13.68 28.75
CA MET A 1 -43.83 -12.37 28.66
C MET A 1 -42.80 -11.23 28.63
N THR A 2 -41.87 -11.24 27.68
CA THR A 2 -40.80 -10.23 27.53
C THR A 2 -40.37 -10.16 26.07
N GLY A 3 -41.32 -9.87 25.17
CA GLY A 3 -41.08 -9.90 23.72
C GLY A 3 -41.96 -8.95 22.91
N ALA A 4 -42.47 -7.87 23.53
CA ALA A 4 -43.47 -6.99 22.91
C ALA A 4 -43.23 -5.48 23.10
N LEU A 5 -42.03 -5.04 23.53
CA LEU A 5 -41.77 -3.62 23.84
C LEU A 5 -40.58 -2.98 23.08
N ILE A 6 -40.08 -3.59 22.00
CA ILE A 6 -38.98 -2.99 21.17
C ILE A 6 -39.45 -2.68 19.74
N GLY A 7 -40.76 -2.77 19.45
CA GLY A 7 -41.29 -2.75 18.09
C GLY A 7 -42.21 -1.59 17.71
N ALA A 8 -42.34 -0.53 18.54
CA ALA A 8 -43.43 0.43 18.37
C ALA A 8 -43.05 1.92 18.29
N ASP A 9 -41.77 2.31 18.18
CA ASP A 9 -41.43 3.74 18.07
C ASP A 9 -40.14 4.08 17.30
N ASN A 10 -39.86 3.39 16.19
CA ASN A 10 -38.80 3.79 15.25
C ASN A 10 -39.35 4.48 13.99
N GLY A 11 -40.67 4.66 13.86
CA GLY A 11 -41.29 5.23 12.65
C GLY A 11 -40.93 6.70 12.38
N VAL A 12 -40.42 7.42 13.38
CA VAL A 12 -39.87 8.78 13.24
C VAL A 12 -38.38 8.74 12.86
N LEU A 13 -37.62 7.77 13.38
CA LEU A 13 -36.19 7.58 13.10
C LEU A 13 -35.96 6.99 11.70
N ASP A 14 -36.81 6.08 11.23
CA ASP A 14 -36.76 5.52 9.87
C ASP A 14 -37.15 6.54 8.77
N ARG A 15 -37.83 7.64 9.15
CA ARG A 15 -38.16 8.75 8.23
C ARG A 15 -36.99 9.71 8.00
N PHE A 16 -36.04 9.78 8.93
CA PHE A 16 -34.84 10.60 8.82
C PHE A 16 -33.61 9.75 8.49
N THR A 17 -33.66 9.05 7.36
CA THR A 17 -32.47 8.43 6.78
C THR A 17 -31.74 9.47 5.92
N ILE A 18 -30.56 9.91 6.38
CA ILE A 18 -29.69 10.74 5.53
C ILE A 18 -29.20 9.84 4.38
N PRO A 19 -29.47 10.17 3.11
CA PRO A 19 -29.15 9.31 1.98
C PRO A 19 -27.67 9.41 1.60
N PHE A 20 -26.78 9.24 2.58
CA PHE A 20 -25.33 9.33 2.41
C PHE A 20 -24.82 8.35 1.35
N GLY A 21 -25.44 7.17 1.27
CA GLY A 21 -25.12 6.17 0.25
C GLY A 21 -25.32 6.70 -1.17
N THR A 22 -26.47 7.32 -1.46
CA THR A 22 -26.75 7.83 -2.82
C THR A 22 -25.87 9.00 -3.19
N TRP A 23 -25.48 9.84 -2.22
CA TRP A 23 -24.53 10.93 -2.47
C TRP A 23 -23.14 10.38 -2.82
N ILE A 24 -22.65 9.39 -2.09
CA ILE A 24 -21.36 8.75 -2.37
C ILE A 24 -21.41 8.05 -3.74
N GLU A 25 -22.48 7.31 -4.04
CA GLU A 25 -22.66 6.67 -5.34
C GLU A 25 -22.65 7.68 -6.50
N GLN A 26 -23.33 8.81 -6.35
CA GLN A 26 -23.32 9.88 -7.35
C GLN A 26 -21.92 10.47 -7.56
N ILE A 27 -21.18 10.71 -6.46
CA ILE A 27 -19.80 11.21 -6.53
C ILE A 27 -18.90 10.19 -7.22
N VAL A 28 -18.95 8.92 -6.81
CA VAL A 28 -18.12 7.86 -7.40
C VAL A 28 -18.43 7.70 -8.88
N ASN A 29 -19.71 7.67 -9.26
CA ASN A 29 -20.11 7.55 -10.67
C ASN A 29 -19.63 8.75 -11.49
N TRP A 30 -19.77 9.96 -10.95
CA TRP A 30 -19.28 11.17 -11.62
C TRP A 30 -17.76 11.13 -11.82
N VAL A 31 -17.02 10.74 -10.78
CA VAL A 31 -15.55 10.60 -10.82
C VAL A 31 -15.16 9.55 -11.86
N THR A 32 -15.76 8.36 -11.85
CA THR A 32 -15.40 7.29 -12.79
C THR A 32 -15.73 7.67 -14.24
N LEU A 33 -16.86 8.35 -14.48
CA LEU A 33 -17.27 8.75 -15.84
C LEU A 33 -16.45 9.92 -16.39
N ARG A 34 -16.04 10.87 -15.55
CA ARG A 34 -15.36 12.10 -15.99
C ARG A 34 -13.83 12.06 -15.82
N LEU A 35 -13.36 11.36 -14.80
CA LEU A 35 -11.95 11.23 -14.43
C LEU A 35 -11.42 9.81 -14.66
N GLY A 36 -12.12 8.95 -15.42
CA GLY A 36 -11.65 7.60 -15.75
C GLY A 36 -10.23 7.60 -16.33
N TRP A 37 -9.92 8.54 -17.23
CA TRP A 37 -8.57 8.71 -17.78
C TRP A 37 -7.50 9.00 -16.70
N LEU A 38 -7.85 9.75 -15.64
CA LEU A 38 -6.96 10.05 -14.53
C LEU A 38 -6.77 8.82 -13.64
N LEU A 39 -7.86 8.10 -13.36
CA LEU A 39 -7.81 6.85 -12.59
C LEU A 39 -6.98 5.79 -13.29
N ASP A 40 -7.10 5.68 -14.62
CA ASP A 40 -6.29 4.80 -15.44
C ASP A 40 -4.83 5.25 -15.48
N GLY A 41 -4.58 6.56 -15.54
CA GLY A 41 -3.23 7.13 -15.42
C GLY A 41 -2.55 6.80 -14.09
N ILE A 42 -3.29 6.86 -12.98
CA ILE A 42 -2.79 6.47 -11.64
C ILE A 42 -2.59 4.95 -11.54
N LYS A 43 -3.45 4.16 -12.18
CA LYS A 43 -3.37 2.69 -12.22
C LYS A 43 -2.17 2.20 -13.03
N TRP A 44 -1.88 2.88 -14.14
CA TRP A 44 -0.89 2.47 -15.13
C TRP A 44 0.48 2.07 -14.55
N PRO A 45 1.14 2.86 -13.67
CA PRO A 45 2.46 2.47 -13.15
C PRO A 45 2.39 1.18 -12.32
N PHE A 46 1.32 0.97 -11.53
CA PHE A 46 1.16 -0.26 -10.76
C PHE A 46 0.90 -1.46 -11.66
N ASP A 47 0.01 -1.31 -12.65
CA ASP A 47 -0.29 -2.38 -13.59
C ASP A 47 0.95 -2.75 -14.41
N PHE A 48 1.69 -1.76 -14.91
CA PHE A 48 2.93 -1.93 -15.63
C PHE A 48 3.98 -2.69 -14.80
N LEU A 49 4.26 -2.22 -13.58
CA LEU A 49 5.25 -2.84 -12.71
C LEU A 49 4.82 -4.24 -12.28
N LEU A 50 3.54 -4.45 -11.94
CA LEU A 50 3.05 -5.77 -11.54
C LEU A 50 3.12 -6.78 -12.68
N ARG A 51 2.77 -6.39 -13.91
CA ARG A 51 2.88 -7.31 -15.07
C ARG A 51 4.34 -7.69 -15.33
N HIS A 52 5.21 -6.71 -15.52
CA HIS A 52 6.59 -6.97 -15.92
C HIS A 52 7.45 -7.59 -14.81
N ILE A 53 7.30 -7.12 -13.56
CA ILE A 53 8.13 -7.61 -12.45
C ILE A 53 7.55 -8.89 -11.88
N VAL A 54 6.23 -8.98 -11.71
CA VAL A 54 5.63 -10.13 -11.02
C VAL A 54 5.27 -11.25 -11.98
N ASP A 55 4.42 -10.97 -12.97
CA ASP A 55 3.89 -12.01 -13.85
C ASP A 55 4.94 -12.52 -14.86
N ASP A 56 5.68 -11.62 -15.48
CA ASP A 56 6.62 -11.95 -16.56
C ASP A 56 8.01 -12.33 -16.05
N PHE A 57 8.40 -11.87 -14.86
CA PHE A 57 9.72 -12.12 -14.30
C PHE A 57 9.68 -13.04 -13.06
N LEU A 58 9.17 -12.57 -11.92
CA LEU A 58 9.23 -13.34 -10.66
C LEU A 58 8.54 -14.70 -10.73
N VAL A 59 7.35 -14.78 -11.32
CA VAL A 59 6.57 -16.03 -11.39
C VAL A 59 7.16 -17.02 -12.40
N GLN A 60 7.87 -16.55 -13.42
CA GLN A 60 8.53 -17.41 -14.40
C GLN A 60 9.83 -18.04 -13.87
N LEU A 61 10.40 -17.49 -12.79
CA LEU A 61 11.62 -18.03 -12.19
C LEU A 61 11.34 -19.34 -11.45
N PRO A 62 12.16 -20.38 -11.67
CA PRO A 62 12.12 -21.59 -10.84
C PRO A 62 12.38 -21.23 -9.38
N TRP A 63 11.69 -21.93 -8.47
CA TRP A 63 11.69 -21.57 -7.05
C TRP A 63 13.08 -21.50 -6.41
N TRP A 64 13.94 -22.47 -6.75
CA TRP A 64 15.32 -22.54 -6.28
C TRP A 64 16.16 -21.35 -6.77
N VAL A 65 15.88 -20.80 -7.95
CA VAL A 65 16.58 -19.61 -8.47
C VAL A 65 16.24 -18.39 -7.62
N LEU A 66 14.96 -18.15 -7.33
CA LEU A 66 14.56 -17.00 -6.50
C LEU A 66 15.10 -17.11 -5.07
N VAL A 67 15.14 -18.32 -4.51
CA VAL A 67 15.78 -18.59 -3.21
C VAL A 67 17.26 -18.18 -3.23
N LEU A 68 18.01 -18.58 -4.27
CA LEU A 68 19.42 -18.23 -4.40
C LEU A 68 19.63 -16.72 -4.56
N ILE A 69 18.80 -16.05 -5.35
CA ILE A 69 18.86 -14.59 -5.52
C ILE A 69 18.63 -13.89 -4.17
N LEU A 70 17.57 -14.26 -3.45
CA LEU A 70 17.26 -13.64 -2.16
C LEU A 70 18.28 -13.98 -1.07
N PHE A 71 18.87 -15.18 -1.11
CA PHE A 71 20.01 -15.55 -0.27
C PHE A 71 21.21 -14.64 -0.53
N ALA A 72 21.59 -14.44 -1.79
CA ALA A 72 22.73 -13.60 -2.16
C ALA A 72 22.51 -12.14 -1.75
N VAL A 73 21.30 -11.60 -1.95
CA VAL A 73 20.92 -10.26 -1.50
C VAL A 73 21.00 -10.14 0.02
N ALA A 74 20.42 -11.09 0.76
CA ALA A 74 20.44 -11.09 2.22
C ALA A 74 21.85 -11.21 2.79
N TRP A 75 22.71 -12.00 2.15
CA TRP A 75 24.12 -12.10 2.53
C TRP A 75 24.84 -10.76 2.33
N GLY A 76 24.67 -10.14 1.16
CA GLY A 76 25.35 -8.89 0.81
C GLY A 76 24.93 -7.70 1.67
N VAL A 77 23.67 -7.65 2.12
CA VAL A 77 23.14 -6.53 2.89
C VAL A 77 23.44 -6.65 4.40
N ARG A 78 23.46 -7.87 4.96
CA ARG A 78 23.57 -8.05 6.41
C ARG A 78 24.63 -9.07 6.85
N ASN A 79 24.34 -10.36 6.75
CA ASN A 79 25.26 -11.45 7.11
C ASN A 79 24.72 -12.81 6.65
N LEU A 80 25.59 -13.83 6.71
CA LEU A 80 25.29 -15.23 6.40
C LEU A 80 24.11 -15.79 7.23
N THR A 81 23.99 -15.43 8.51
CA THR A 81 22.91 -15.95 9.37
C THR A 81 21.53 -15.53 8.87
N VAL A 82 21.38 -14.27 8.45
CA VAL A 82 20.12 -13.78 7.86
C VAL A 82 19.88 -14.42 6.51
N ALA A 83 20.91 -14.56 5.67
CA ALA A 83 20.80 -15.21 4.38
C ALA A 83 20.27 -16.65 4.49
N VAL A 84 20.87 -17.46 5.39
CA VAL A 84 20.42 -18.84 5.64
C VAL A 84 19.01 -18.86 6.20
N GLY A 85 18.66 -17.94 7.12
CA GLY A 85 17.31 -17.82 7.65
C GLY A 85 16.27 -17.53 6.55
N THR A 86 16.56 -16.59 5.65
CA THR A 86 15.71 -16.26 4.50
C THR A 86 15.57 -17.45 3.55
N ALA A 87 16.68 -18.10 3.19
CA ALA A 87 16.64 -19.26 2.31
C ALA A 87 15.87 -20.43 2.94
N ALA A 88 16.10 -20.73 4.21
CA ALA A 88 15.37 -21.79 4.91
C ALA A 88 13.85 -21.54 4.91
N GLY A 89 13.41 -20.31 5.21
CA GLY A 89 11.99 -19.95 5.15
C GLY A 89 11.38 -20.10 3.76
N LEU A 90 12.09 -19.63 2.72
CA LEU A 90 11.61 -19.74 1.33
C LEU A 90 11.62 -21.17 0.81
N VAL A 91 12.59 -22.00 1.23
CA VAL A 91 12.64 -23.42 0.89
C VAL A 91 11.43 -24.14 1.47
N VAL A 92 11.04 -23.84 2.72
CA VAL A 92 9.81 -24.40 3.30
C VAL A 92 8.59 -24.05 2.43
N CYS A 93 8.47 -22.79 1.99
CA CYS A 93 7.39 -22.41 1.06
C CYS A 93 7.45 -23.14 -0.28
N GLY A 94 8.64 -23.36 -0.84
CA GLY A 94 8.83 -24.12 -2.08
C GLY A 94 8.46 -25.60 -1.94
N LEU A 95 8.72 -26.20 -0.79
CA LEU A 95 8.41 -27.60 -0.50
C LEU A 95 6.92 -27.87 -0.30
N LEU A 96 6.11 -26.85 0.02
CA LEU A 96 4.65 -26.97 0.15
C LEU A 96 3.95 -27.19 -1.20
N GLY A 97 4.63 -26.93 -2.32
CA GLY A 97 4.16 -27.25 -3.66
C GLY A 97 4.14 -26.06 -4.62
N PRO A 98 3.95 -26.31 -5.93
CA PRO A 98 4.07 -25.29 -6.97
C PRO A 98 3.04 -24.16 -6.87
N GLU A 99 1.82 -24.46 -6.44
CA GLU A 99 0.75 -23.47 -6.28
C GLU A 99 1.07 -22.48 -5.16
N TYR A 100 1.50 -22.99 -4.00
CA TYR A 100 1.89 -22.15 -2.87
C TYR A 100 3.09 -21.28 -3.21
N TRP A 101 4.08 -21.84 -3.90
CA TRP A 101 5.23 -21.08 -4.38
C TRP A 101 4.81 -19.89 -5.26
N THR A 102 3.90 -20.13 -6.21
CA THR A 102 3.40 -19.08 -7.10
C THR A 102 2.75 -17.94 -6.31
N GLN A 103 2.00 -18.26 -5.26
CA GLN A 103 1.41 -17.24 -4.38
C GLN A 103 2.48 -16.52 -3.55
N THR A 104 3.47 -17.23 -3.01
CA THR A 104 4.60 -16.63 -2.28
C THR A 104 5.37 -15.64 -3.16
N ALA A 105 5.72 -16.03 -4.40
CA ALA A 105 6.40 -15.16 -5.35
C ALA A 105 5.57 -13.91 -5.69
N LYS A 106 4.25 -14.07 -5.85
CA LYS A 106 3.32 -12.94 -6.04
C LYS A 106 3.31 -12.00 -4.84
N THR A 107 3.24 -12.51 -3.62
CA THR A 107 3.27 -11.66 -2.40
C THR A 107 4.58 -10.86 -2.30
N ILE A 108 5.72 -11.50 -2.55
CA ILE A 108 7.02 -10.82 -2.58
C ILE A 108 7.00 -9.72 -3.65
N GLY A 109 6.51 -10.03 -4.85
CA GLY A 109 6.38 -9.08 -5.94
C GLY A 109 5.47 -7.89 -5.62
N PHE A 110 4.30 -8.13 -5.01
CA PHE A 110 3.37 -7.07 -4.64
C PHE A 110 3.97 -6.12 -3.61
N ILE A 111 4.65 -6.65 -2.60
CA ILE A 111 5.35 -5.84 -1.60
C ILE A 111 6.49 -5.06 -2.25
N LEU A 112 7.28 -5.71 -3.13
CA LEU A 112 8.37 -5.05 -3.85
C LEU A 112 7.87 -3.86 -4.69
N VAL A 113 6.80 -4.05 -5.46
CA VAL A 113 6.20 -2.99 -6.26
C VAL A 113 5.60 -1.89 -5.37
N ALA A 114 4.87 -2.25 -4.31
CA ALA A 114 4.34 -1.28 -3.36
C ALA A 114 5.45 -0.41 -2.75
N VAL A 115 6.55 -1.02 -2.31
CA VAL A 115 7.70 -0.31 -1.74
C VAL A 115 8.41 0.52 -2.79
N ALA A 116 8.63 0.01 -4.00
CA ALA A 116 9.29 0.75 -5.07
C ALA A 116 8.54 2.05 -5.40
N VAL A 117 7.21 1.97 -5.60
CA VAL A 117 6.39 3.16 -5.86
C VAL A 117 6.32 4.06 -4.62
N CYS A 118 6.22 3.48 -3.41
CA CYS A 118 6.25 4.22 -2.15
C CYS A 118 7.53 5.05 -2.02
N VAL A 119 8.69 4.48 -2.36
CA VAL A 119 10.00 5.15 -2.34
C VAL A 119 10.06 6.27 -3.37
N ILE A 120 9.63 6.00 -4.61
CA ILE A 120 9.63 6.97 -5.72
C ILE A 120 8.81 8.22 -5.36
N ILE A 121 7.69 8.06 -4.64
CA ILE A 121 6.80 9.18 -4.28
C ILE A 121 7.17 9.76 -2.90
N GLY A 122 7.35 8.89 -1.91
CA GLY A 122 7.52 9.27 -0.51
C GLY A 122 8.86 9.93 -0.21
N ILE A 123 9.96 9.50 -0.84
CA ILE A 123 11.27 10.15 -0.63
C ILE A 123 11.26 11.60 -1.15
N PRO A 124 10.85 11.91 -2.39
CA PRO A 124 10.77 13.30 -2.85
C PRO A 124 9.88 14.19 -1.97
N VAL A 125 8.71 13.69 -1.57
CA VAL A 125 7.81 14.43 -0.66
C VAL A 125 8.45 14.64 0.72
N GLY A 126 9.16 13.63 1.23
CA GLY A 126 9.95 13.72 2.45
C GLY A 126 11.08 14.74 2.36
N ILE A 127 11.78 14.78 1.21
CA ILE A 127 12.84 15.75 0.93
C ILE A 127 12.29 17.17 0.91
N LEU A 128 11.19 17.40 0.19
CA LEU A 128 10.55 18.71 0.13
C LEU A 128 10.06 19.17 1.52
N SER A 129 9.54 18.25 2.32
CA SER A 129 9.11 18.53 3.71
C SER A 129 10.28 18.82 4.65
N GLY A 130 11.42 18.17 4.43
CA GLY A 130 12.68 18.44 5.14
C GLY A 130 13.27 19.81 4.83
N ARG A 131 13.16 20.23 3.56
CA ARG A 131 13.75 21.48 3.08
C ARG A 131 12.88 22.72 3.32
N PHE A 132 11.56 22.58 3.30
CA PHE A 132 10.63 23.71 3.39
C PHE A 132 9.60 23.52 4.51
N ASP A 133 9.60 24.42 5.49
CA ASP A 133 8.61 24.42 6.59
C ASP A 133 7.17 24.60 6.09
N SER A 134 6.97 25.36 5.02
CA SER A 134 5.65 25.54 4.39
C SER A 134 5.11 24.26 3.77
N VAL A 135 5.97 23.38 3.26
CA VAL A 135 5.53 22.07 2.74
C VAL A 135 5.17 21.16 3.91
N TRP A 136 5.99 21.17 4.96
CA TRP A 136 5.75 20.36 6.15
C TRP A 136 4.44 20.73 6.86
N SER A 137 4.08 22.02 6.94
CA SER A 137 2.84 22.47 7.59
C SER A 137 1.57 21.95 6.89
N VAL A 138 1.64 21.70 5.57
CA VAL A 138 0.53 21.14 4.77
C VAL A 138 0.54 19.61 4.77
N VAL A 139 1.72 18.99 4.63
CA VAL A 139 1.85 17.53 4.54
C VAL A 139 1.58 16.88 5.90
N ARG A 140 2.05 17.48 7.01
CA ARG A 140 1.94 16.90 8.35
C ARG A 140 0.50 16.54 8.75
N PRO A 141 -0.51 17.43 8.62
CA PRO A 141 -1.90 17.08 8.91
C PRO A 141 -2.42 15.89 8.08
N THR A 142 -2.03 15.79 6.80
CA THR A 142 -2.40 14.65 5.97
C THR A 142 -1.80 13.36 6.52
N LEU A 143 -0.52 13.38 6.89
CA LEU A 143 0.13 12.20 7.49
C LEU A 143 -0.47 11.84 8.85
N ASP A 144 -0.85 12.82 9.66
CA ASP A 144 -1.53 12.61 10.94
C ASP A 144 -2.91 11.96 10.72
N ALA A 145 -3.71 12.48 9.78
CA ALA A 145 -4.99 11.88 9.41
C ALA A 145 -4.80 10.44 8.90
N MET A 146 -3.73 10.20 8.14
CA MET A 146 -3.45 8.88 7.60
C MET A 146 -3.11 7.83 8.68
N GLN A 147 -2.60 8.25 9.83
CA GLN A 147 -2.19 7.33 10.89
C GLN A 147 -3.33 6.92 11.83
N VAL A 148 -4.46 7.63 11.79
CA VAL A 148 -5.63 7.34 12.64
C VAL A 148 -6.56 6.32 11.98
N ILE A 149 -6.52 6.23 10.64
CA ILE A 149 -7.41 5.35 9.87
C ILE A 149 -6.86 3.92 9.90
N HIS A 150 -7.71 2.96 10.23
CA HIS A 150 -7.34 1.54 10.22
C HIS A 150 -7.08 1.04 8.78
N ALA A 151 -6.14 0.10 8.61
CA ALA A 151 -5.69 -0.42 7.32
C ALA A 151 -6.84 -0.98 6.45
N PHE A 152 -7.88 -1.59 7.03
CA PHE A 152 -9.03 -2.06 6.25
C PHE A 152 -9.78 -0.93 5.55
N VAL A 153 -9.90 0.23 6.19
CA VAL A 153 -10.63 1.39 5.63
C VAL A 153 -9.89 1.95 4.43
N TYR A 154 -8.55 1.85 4.41
CA TYR A 154 -7.74 2.23 3.24
C TYR A 154 -8.07 1.44 2.00
N LEU A 155 -8.44 0.16 2.15
CA LEU A 155 -8.67 -0.72 1.01
C LEU A 155 -9.97 -0.39 0.27
N LEU A 156 -11.00 0.09 0.98
CA LEU A 156 -12.33 0.38 0.42
C LEU A 156 -12.30 1.29 -0.82
N PRO A 157 -11.71 2.51 -0.78
CA PRO A 157 -11.71 3.38 -1.96
C PRO A 157 -11.01 2.73 -3.16
N PHE A 158 -9.93 1.98 -2.95
CA PHE A 158 -9.25 1.30 -4.06
C PHE A 158 -10.11 0.21 -4.68
N ILE A 159 -10.86 -0.55 -3.86
CA ILE A 159 -11.81 -1.55 -4.35
C ILE A 159 -12.93 -0.89 -5.14
N TYR A 160 -13.47 0.24 -4.68
CA TYR A 160 -14.55 0.93 -5.39
C TYR A 160 -14.11 1.45 -6.77
N PHE A 161 -12.89 2.01 -6.88
CA PHE A 161 -12.41 2.58 -8.15
C PHE A 161 -11.79 1.57 -9.11
N TRP A 162 -11.05 0.56 -8.60
CA TRP A 162 -10.30 -0.38 -9.45
C TRP A 162 -10.72 -1.84 -9.31
N GLY A 163 -11.76 -2.11 -8.52
CA GLY A 163 -12.25 -3.45 -8.23
C GLY A 163 -11.38 -4.21 -7.23
N VAL A 164 -11.86 -5.41 -6.88
CA VAL A 164 -11.08 -6.36 -6.09
C VAL A 164 -9.94 -6.90 -6.95
N GLY A 165 -8.70 -6.74 -6.50
CA GLY A 165 -7.56 -7.31 -7.20
C GLY A 165 -6.22 -6.86 -6.65
N ARG A 166 -5.16 -7.39 -7.28
CA ARG A 166 -3.76 -7.15 -6.87
C ARG A 166 -3.35 -5.68 -6.90
N ILE A 167 -3.90 -4.89 -7.82
CA ILE A 167 -3.54 -3.47 -7.96
C ILE A 167 -4.04 -2.66 -6.76
N GLY A 168 -5.32 -2.80 -6.41
CA GLY A 168 -5.90 -2.09 -5.27
C GLY A 168 -5.24 -2.47 -3.95
N ALA A 169 -4.93 -3.76 -3.75
CA ALA A 169 -4.18 -4.22 -2.58
C ALA A 169 -2.78 -3.60 -2.50
N THR A 170 -2.03 -3.60 -3.61
CA THR A 170 -0.68 -3.02 -3.69
C THR A 170 -0.70 -1.51 -3.41
N MET A 171 -1.68 -0.79 -3.96
CA MET A 171 -1.87 0.64 -3.71
C MET A 171 -2.21 0.92 -2.24
N ALA A 172 -3.12 0.15 -1.64
CA ALA A 172 -3.47 0.31 -0.24
C ALA A 172 -2.26 0.08 0.68
N THR A 173 -1.45 -0.96 0.40
CA THR A 173 -0.20 -1.22 1.12
C THR A 173 0.79 -0.05 0.98
N MET A 174 0.96 0.49 -0.23
CA MET A 174 1.80 1.67 -0.45
C MET A 174 1.33 2.86 0.37
N VAL A 175 0.03 3.18 0.32
CA VAL A 175 -0.54 4.33 1.03
C VAL A 175 -0.37 4.19 2.55
N PHE A 176 -0.51 2.99 3.08
CA PHE A 176 -0.26 2.73 4.49
C PHE A 176 1.23 2.92 4.89
N ALA A 177 2.15 2.67 3.96
CA ALA A 177 3.59 2.81 4.18
C ALA A 177 4.12 4.25 3.97
N LEU A 178 3.37 5.12 3.28
CA LEU A 178 3.80 6.50 2.99
C LEU A 178 4.07 7.36 4.25
N PRO A 179 3.20 7.40 5.28
CA PRO A 179 3.41 8.26 6.44
C PRO A 179 4.73 8.05 7.19
N PRO A 180 5.11 6.82 7.59
CA PRO A 180 6.39 6.63 8.25
C PRO A 180 7.57 6.96 7.35
N LEU A 181 7.52 6.62 6.05
CA LEU A 181 8.60 6.92 5.11
C LEU A 181 8.85 8.44 5.01
N ILE A 182 7.80 9.23 4.73
CA ILE A 182 7.92 10.68 4.56
C ILE A 182 8.43 11.35 5.84
N ARG A 183 7.96 10.90 7.02
CA ARG A 183 8.41 11.42 8.32
C ARG A 183 9.88 11.12 8.58
N LEU A 184 10.30 9.88 8.34
CA LEU A 184 11.70 9.48 8.56
C LEU A 184 12.64 10.20 7.59
N THR A 185 12.24 10.40 6.33
CA THR A 185 13.02 11.19 5.38
C THR A 185 13.10 12.67 5.81
N ASN A 186 11.99 13.28 6.22
CA ASN A 186 11.98 14.66 6.73
C ASN A 186 12.92 14.82 7.95
N LEU A 187 12.79 13.93 8.93
CA LEU A 187 13.65 13.93 10.13
C LEU A 187 15.11 13.73 9.78
N GLY A 188 15.43 12.77 8.90
CA GLY A 188 16.81 12.51 8.48
C GLY A 188 17.47 13.72 7.83
N ILE A 189 16.72 14.54 7.10
CA ILE A 189 17.24 15.77 6.46
C ILE A 189 17.41 16.89 7.47
N ARG A 190 16.45 17.08 8.38
CA ARG A 190 16.52 18.13 9.42
C ARG A 190 17.56 17.85 10.51
N GLN A 191 17.95 16.59 10.69
CA GLN A 191 18.94 16.18 11.70
C GLN A 191 20.40 16.26 11.19
N VAL A 192 20.63 16.71 9.96
CA VAL A 192 21.99 16.93 9.45
C VAL A 192 22.62 18.12 10.19
N PRO A 193 23.79 17.97 10.84
CA PRO A 193 24.44 19.07 11.54
C PRO A 193 24.79 20.21 10.60
N GLU A 194 24.61 21.45 11.08
CA GLU A 194 24.89 22.67 10.29
C GLU A 194 26.36 22.77 9.88
N ASP A 195 27.29 22.19 10.67
CA ASP A 195 28.73 22.14 10.37
C ASP A 195 29.08 21.35 9.09
N VAL A 196 28.14 20.56 8.55
CA VAL A 196 28.30 19.77 7.32
C VAL A 196 27.61 20.44 6.13
N VAL A 197 26.89 21.54 6.36
CA VAL A 197 26.15 22.28 5.34
C VAL A 197 26.87 23.61 5.13
N GLU A 198 27.74 23.65 4.12
CA GLU A 198 28.48 24.86 3.71
C GLU A 198 27.56 26.04 3.31
#